data_AF-A0A1Z7Z0J0-F1
#
_entry.id   AF-A0A1Z7Z0J0-F1
#
_cell.length_a   1.000
_cell.length_b   1.000
_cell.length_c   1.000
_cell.angle_alpha   90.00
_cell.angle_beta   90.00
_cell.angle_gamma   90.00
#
_symmetry.space_group_name_H-M   'P 1'
#
loop_
_entity.id
_entity.type
_entity.pdbx_description
1 polymer ?
#
loop_
_entity_poly.entity_id
_entity_poly.type
_entity_poly.pdbx_seq_one_letter_code
_entity_poly.pdbx_strand_id
1 'polypeptide(L)'
;MKTIFKFFLVSLLISFASCEKSEISNENDFLEAESRESIDAKGCETAFAYDKEGICFIDDDDLNSNRWGWSIGPLSAPFNGAYDIYQGAGRCDLDNGELVGTLKVSYQLDGTVSVDYEAFEGFGFYETHLFIGDEKFPRKNNGSFTVAPGQYPYGDSIPDGTDLVSYSESGFSGDIYIIAHSVVCYYEKKDDDKGDDKGDEN
;
A
#
# COMPACT_ATOMS: atom_id res chain seq x y z
N MET A 1 -34.12 -58.03 26.36
CA MET A 1 -32.86 -57.70 27.06
C MET A 1 -32.61 -56.21 26.92
N LYS A 2 -32.34 -55.52 28.04
CA LYS A 2 -31.90 -54.11 28.20
C LYS A 2 -33.00 -53.05 27.98
N THR A 3 -33.82 -52.70 28.99
CA THR A 3 -33.65 -51.74 30.11
C THR A 3 -33.51 -50.27 29.70
N ILE A 4 -33.99 -49.36 30.58
CA ILE A 4 -33.64 -47.91 30.72
C ILE A 4 -34.66 -46.97 30.04
N PHE A 5 -35.23 -45.91 30.63
CA PHE A 5 -35.11 -45.23 31.93
C PHE A 5 -36.38 -44.38 32.13
N LYS A 6 -36.87 -44.24 33.37
CA LYS A 6 -37.75 -43.16 33.81
C LYS A 6 -36.87 -42.02 34.32
N PHE A 7 -37.16 -40.75 34.01
CA PHE A 7 -36.91 -39.60 34.91
C PHE A 7 -37.66 -38.38 34.33
N PHE A 8 -38.84 -38.06 34.85
CA PHE A 8 -39.11 -37.06 35.90
C PHE A 8 -38.91 -35.60 35.44
N LEU A 9 -40.05 -35.00 35.12
CA LEU A 9 -40.34 -33.58 34.99
C LEU A 9 -40.05 -32.89 36.33
N VAL A 10 -39.15 -31.90 36.36
CA VAL A 10 -39.00 -30.99 37.51
C VAL A 10 -39.20 -29.56 37.04
N SER A 11 -40.04 -28.89 37.82
CA SER A 11 -40.67 -27.61 37.58
C SER A 11 -39.73 -26.44 37.83
N LEU A 12 -39.95 -25.43 37.00
CA LEU A 12 -39.63 -24.02 37.09
C LEU A 12 -39.73 -23.44 38.53
N LEU A 13 -38.69 -22.73 38.97
CA LEU A 13 -38.77 -21.60 39.88
C LEU A 13 -37.74 -20.54 39.44
N ILE A 14 -38.26 -19.41 38.98
CA ILE A 14 -37.52 -18.19 38.63
C ILE A 14 -37.47 -17.31 39.89
N SER A 15 -36.32 -16.72 40.20
CA SER A 15 -36.22 -15.52 41.02
C SER A 15 -35.04 -14.68 40.52
N PHE A 16 -35.33 -13.42 40.20
CA PHE A 16 -34.41 -12.42 39.65
C PHE A 16 -33.77 -11.55 40.75
N ALA A 17 -32.73 -10.80 40.32
CA ALA A 17 -31.94 -9.73 40.97
C ALA A 17 -30.70 -10.24 41.72
N SER A 18 -29.46 -9.78 41.46
CA SER A 18 -28.99 -8.48 40.95
C SER A 18 -27.58 -8.60 40.32
N CYS A 19 -27.30 -7.74 39.33
CA CYS A 19 -26.01 -7.40 38.71
C CYS A 19 -24.92 -7.08 39.76
N GLU A 20 -23.59 -7.17 39.58
CA GLU A 20 -22.74 -6.72 38.48
C GLU A 20 -21.28 -7.14 38.76
N LYS A 21 -20.54 -7.61 37.75
CA LYS A 21 -19.19 -7.14 37.37
C LYS A 21 -18.56 -8.15 36.39
N SER A 22 -18.38 -7.68 35.17
CA SER A 22 -17.78 -8.37 34.04
C SER A 22 -16.27 -8.46 34.19
N GLU A 23 -15.70 -9.65 34.00
CA GLU A 23 -14.39 -9.81 33.37
C GLU A 23 -14.59 -10.71 32.17
N ILE A 24 -14.72 -10.08 31.01
CA ILE A 24 -14.72 -10.74 29.72
C ILE A 24 -13.27 -11.18 29.52
N SER A 25 -13.06 -12.49 29.58
CA SER A 25 -11.84 -13.11 29.08
C SER A 25 -11.81 -12.87 27.58
N ASN A 26 -10.80 -12.11 27.14
CA ASN A 26 -10.52 -11.87 25.73
C ASN A 26 -10.23 -13.21 25.05
N GLU A 27 -11.24 -13.74 24.34
CA GLU A 27 -10.99 -14.46 23.10
C GLU A 27 -10.73 -13.42 22.03
N ASN A 28 -9.47 -13.32 21.59
CA ASN A 28 -9.16 -12.90 20.22
C ASN A 28 -8.21 -13.96 19.67
N ASP A 29 -8.83 -15.07 19.25
CA ASP A 29 -8.38 -15.85 18.12
C ASP A 29 -8.52 -14.93 16.88
N PHE A 30 -7.44 -14.22 16.54
CA PHE A 30 -7.35 -13.45 15.32
C PHE A 30 -5.93 -13.58 14.79
N LEU A 31 -5.85 -14.23 13.63
CA LEU A 31 -4.65 -14.48 12.85
C LEU A 31 -3.71 -13.27 12.89
N GLU A 32 -2.48 -13.50 13.34
CA GLU A 32 -1.41 -12.52 13.45
C GLU A 32 -1.13 -11.91 12.07
N ALA A 33 -1.65 -10.70 11.84
CA ALA A 33 -1.01 -9.77 10.95
C ALA A 33 0.22 -9.26 11.70
N GLU A 34 1.42 -9.57 11.19
CA GLU A 34 2.70 -9.13 11.74
C GLU A 34 2.63 -7.63 12.08
N SER A 35 2.76 -7.29 13.37
CA SER A 35 2.63 -5.91 13.82
C SER A 35 3.83 -5.10 13.34
N ARG A 36 3.66 -4.33 12.27
CA ARG A 36 4.63 -3.33 11.78
C ARG A 36 4.53 -2.09 12.68
N GLU A 37 5.53 -1.84 13.53
CA GLU A 37 5.62 -0.55 14.23
C GLU A 37 6.37 0.43 13.34
N SER A 38 5.70 1.49 12.90
CA SER A 38 6.34 2.56 12.12
C SER A 38 7.44 3.21 12.96
N ILE A 39 8.68 3.14 12.52
CA ILE A 39 9.75 3.91 13.16
C ILE A 39 9.70 5.32 12.60
N ASP A 40 8.89 6.16 13.22
CA ASP A 40 8.76 7.59 12.92
C ASP A 40 10.07 8.39 13.13
N ALA A 41 11.17 7.74 13.53
CA ALA A 41 12.45 8.42 13.77
C ALA A 41 13.08 9.05 12.52
N LYS A 42 12.76 8.56 11.31
CA LYS A 42 13.17 9.19 10.02
C LYS A 42 12.03 9.94 9.32
N GLY A 43 10.80 9.80 9.79
CA GLY A 43 9.60 10.32 9.10
C GLY A 43 9.30 9.59 7.79
N CYS A 44 8.13 9.88 7.24
CA CYS A 44 7.72 9.40 5.93
C CYS A 44 8.17 10.36 4.83
N GLU A 45 8.59 9.83 3.70
CA GLU A 45 9.11 10.57 2.56
C GLU A 45 8.24 10.40 1.31
N THR A 46 8.31 11.39 0.42
CA THR A 46 7.68 11.31 -0.91
C THR A 46 8.54 10.45 -1.83
N ALA A 47 7.92 9.55 -2.57
CA ALA A 47 8.55 8.69 -3.55
C ALA A 47 7.82 8.70 -4.90
N PHE A 48 8.58 8.45 -5.97
CA PHE A 48 8.05 8.27 -7.32
C PHE A 48 8.74 7.11 -8.03
N ALA A 49 8.00 6.41 -8.88
CA ALA A 49 8.61 5.48 -9.83
C ALA A 49 9.41 6.25 -10.88
N TYR A 50 10.60 5.74 -11.20
CA TYR A 50 11.56 6.35 -12.09
C TYR A 50 11.65 5.58 -13.40
N ASP A 51 11.57 6.31 -14.50
CA ASP A 51 11.92 5.85 -15.84
C ASP A 51 13.02 6.76 -16.40
N LYS A 52 14.11 6.16 -16.84
CA LYS A 52 15.25 6.86 -17.44
C LYS A 52 14.86 7.56 -18.75
N GLU A 53 13.95 6.96 -19.50
CA GLU A 53 13.44 7.54 -20.76
C GLU A 53 12.17 8.38 -20.50
N GLY A 54 11.72 8.44 -19.24
CA GLY A 54 10.60 9.24 -18.79
C GLY A 54 10.89 10.73 -18.69
N ILE A 55 9.89 11.49 -18.28
CA ILE A 55 9.97 12.96 -18.18
C ILE A 55 10.08 13.36 -16.71
N CYS A 56 11.17 14.06 -16.34
CA CYS A 56 11.22 14.78 -15.07
C CYS A 56 10.27 15.99 -15.13
N PHE A 57 9.38 16.13 -14.14
CA PHE A 57 8.36 17.18 -14.13
C PHE A 57 8.92 18.61 -14.19
N ILE A 58 10.12 18.83 -13.67
CA ILE A 58 10.74 20.16 -13.59
C ILE A 58 11.35 20.57 -14.94
N ASP A 59 11.64 19.59 -15.80
CA ASP A 59 12.26 19.82 -17.11
C ASP A 59 11.22 20.00 -18.23
N ASP A 60 9.92 19.86 -17.92
CA ASP A 60 8.84 19.97 -18.91
C ASP A 60 8.19 21.36 -18.89
N ASP A 61 8.35 22.10 -20.00
CA ASP A 61 7.84 23.47 -20.15
C ASP A 61 6.30 23.57 -20.11
N ASP A 62 5.56 22.48 -20.34
CA ASP A 62 4.10 22.48 -20.25
C ASP A 62 3.60 22.38 -18.80
N LEU A 63 4.49 22.08 -17.84
CA LEU A 63 4.20 22.06 -16.41
C LEU A 63 4.63 23.35 -15.73
N ASN A 64 3.64 24.08 -15.20
CA ASN A 64 3.90 25.17 -14.25
C ASN A 64 3.97 24.62 -12.82
N SER A 65 5.00 23.82 -12.52
CA SER A 65 5.17 23.12 -11.25
C SER A 65 6.65 23.04 -10.84
N ASN A 66 6.94 23.27 -9.56
CA ASN A 66 8.27 23.02 -8.97
C ASN A 66 8.37 21.64 -8.30
N ARG A 67 7.35 20.79 -8.48
CA ARG A 67 7.32 19.43 -7.91
C ARG A 67 8.21 18.53 -8.76
N TRP A 68 9.06 17.75 -8.09
CA TRP A 68 9.86 16.71 -8.72
C TRP A 68 9.06 15.40 -8.82
N GLY A 69 9.53 14.49 -9.68
CA GLY A 69 8.91 13.22 -9.97
C GLY A 69 8.98 12.95 -11.47
N TRP A 70 8.51 11.77 -11.87
CA TRP A 70 8.63 11.30 -13.25
C TRP A 70 7.30 10.80 -13.80
N SER A 71 7.09 11.00 -15.10
CA SER A 71 6.12 10.23 -15.88
C SER A 71 6.85 9.13 -16.64
N ILE A 72 6.24 7.96 -16.69
CA ILE A 72 6.68 6.77 -17.41
C ILE A 72 5.91 6.71 -18.74
N GLY A 73 6.61 6.32 -19.80
CA GLY A 73 6.03 6.11 -21.12
C GLY A 73 6.45 7.13 -22.19
N PRO A 74 5.88 7.05 -23.41
CA PRO A 74 4.71 6.25 -23.78
C PRO A 74 4.96 4.73 -23.74
N LEU A 75 3.94 3.96 -23.29
CA LEU A 75 3.93 2.50 -23.28
C LEU A 75 2.85 1.97 -24.22
N SER A 76 3.20 1.09 -25.15
CA SER A 76 2.25 0.46 -26.08
C SER A 76 1.92 -0.98 -25.66
N ALA A 77 0.66 -1.41 -25.82
CA ALA A 77 0.30 -2.81 -25.61
C ALA A 77 0.84 -3.73 -26.72
N PRO A 78 1.28 -4.97 -26.40
CA PRO A 78 1.46 -5.50 -25.05
C PRO A 78 2.77 -5.01 -24.43
N PHE A 79 2.74 -4.72 -23.13
CA PHE A 79 3.92 -4.32 -22.37
C PHE A 79 3.97 -5.06 -21.04
N ASN A 80 5.17 -5.44 -20.61
CA ASN A 80 5.45 -5.91 -19.26
C ASN A 80 6.82 -5.37 -18.85
N GLY A 81 6.89 -4.67 -17.73
CA GLY A 81 8.12 -4.04 -17.26
C GLY A 81 8.05 -3.69 -15.78
N ALA A 82 9.19 -3.24 -15.27
CA ALA A 82 9.33 -2.81 -13.89
C ALA A 82 10.17 -1.53 -13.84
N TYR A 83 9.85 -0.66 -12.88
CA TYR A 83 10.49 0.63 -12.67
C TYR A 83 10.88 0.76 -11.20
N ASP A 84 12.05 1.30 -10.93
CA ASP A 84 12.51 1.54 -9.57
C ASP A 84 11.68 2.65 -8.91
N ILE A 85 11.37 2.53 -7.62
CA ILE A 85 10.72 3.60 -6.84
C ILE A 85 11.77 4.25 -5.94
N TYR A 86 11.98 5.56 -6.12
CA TYR A 86 12.91 6.35 -5.32
C TYR A 86 12.18 7.32 -4.40
N GLN A 87 12.49 7.30 -3.10
CA GLN A 87 12.09 8.33 -2.15
C GLN A 87 13.14 9.44 -2.06
N GLY A 88 12.72 10.65 -1.71
CA GLY A 88 13.65 11.74 -1.38
C GLY A 88 14.52 12.25 -2.54
N ALA A 89 14.26 11.81 -3.77
CA ALA A 89 15.01 12.19 -4.98
C ALA A 89 14.61 13.59 -5.50
N GLY A 90 14.66 14.57 -4.60
CA GLY A 90 14.29 15.95 -4.86
C GLY A 90 14.97 16.51 -6.11
N ARG A 91 14.23 17.28 -6.90
CA ARG A 91 14.68 17.85 -8.19
C ARG A 91 15.03 16.80 -9.26
N CYS A 92 14.46 15.59 -9.16
CA CYS A 92 14.77 14.47 -10.04
C CYS A 92 16.25 14.04 -9.98
N ASP A 93 16.91 14.28 -8.86
CA ASP A 93 18.30 13.90 -8.63
C ASP A 93 18.36 12.60 -7.83
N LEU A 94 18.73 11.51 -8.52
CA LEU A 94 18.81 10.18 -7.92
C LEU A 94 19.96 10.05 -6.92
N ASP A 95 20.99 10.90 -6.97
CA ASP A 95 22.09 10.86 -6.00
C ASP A 95 21.61 11.30 -4.60
N ASN A 96 20.50 12.04 -4.52
CA ASN A 96 19.83 12.38 -3.26
C ASN A 96 18.75 11.35 -2.87
N GLY A 97 18.38 10.46 -3.79
CA GLY A 97 17.29 9.50 -3.61
C GLY A 97 17.74 8.22 -2.92
N GLU A 98 16.77 7.53 -2.33
CA GLU A 98 16.94 6.17 -1.84
C GLU A 98 15.96 5.24 -2.57
N LEU A 99 16.46 4.11 -3.02
CA LEU A 99 15.67 3.08 -3.67
C LEU A 99 14.84 2.32 -2.62
N VAL A 100 13.51 2.39 -2.73
CA VAL A 100 12.58 1.89 -1.69
C VAL A 100 11.62 0.82 -2.20
N GLY A 101 11.62 0.55 -3.49
CA GLY A 101 10.71 -0.44 -4.06
C GLY A 101 10.77 -0.54 -5.57
N THR A 102 9.81 -1.26 -6.12
CA THR A 102 9.64 -1.49 -7.55
C THR A 102 8.17 -1.33 -7.92
N LEU A 103 7.92 -0.65 -9.04
CA LEU A 103 6.61 -0.57 -9.69
C LEU A 103 6.58 -1.57 -10.84
N LYS A 104 5.74 -2.59 -10.78
CA LYS A 104 5.52 -3.52 -11.90
C LYS A 104 4.33 -3.06 -12.73
N VAL A 105 4.46 -3.08 -14.04
CA VAL A 105 3.43 -2.66 -14.98
C VAL A 105 3.21 -3.75 -16.03
N SER A 106 1.95 -4.14 -16.21
CA SER A 106 1.48 -4.98 -17.30
C SER A 106 0.43 -4.22 -18.09
N TYR A 107 0.59 -4.08 -19.41
CA TYR A 107 -0.42 -3.49 -20.30
C TYR A 107 -0.78 -4.48 -21.40
N GLN A 108 -2.03 -4.92 -21.42
CA GLN A 108 -2.52 -5.99 -22.27
C GLN A 108 -3.21 -5.47 -23.52
N LEU A 109 -3.25 -6.32 -24.56
CA LEU A 109 -3.89 -6.00 -25.85
C LEU A 109 -5.39 -5.69 -25.75
N ASP A 110 -6.06 -6.15 -24.71
CA ASP A 110 -7.49 -5.88 -24.46
C ASP A 110 -7.73 -4.53 -23.76
N GLY A 111 -6.68 -3.77 -23.49
CA GLY A 111 -6.76 -2.47 -22.83
C GLY A 111 -6.66 -2.53 -21.31
N THR A 112 -6.38 -3.70 -20.72
CA THR A 112 -6.20 -3.86 -19.27
C THR A 112 -4.78 -3.47 -18.86
N VAL A 113 -4.65 -2.61 -17.85
CA VAL A 113 -3.38 -2.23 -17.22
C VAL A 113 -3.39 -2.66 -15.76
N SER A 114 -2.39 -3.46 -15.37
CA SER A 114 -2.14 -3.83 -13.98
C SER A 114 -0.87 -3.15 -13.48
N VAL A 115 -0.93 -2.57 -12.28
CA VAL A 115 0.18 -1.85 -11.65
C VAL A 115 0.34 -2.34 -10.21
N ASP A 116 1.51 -2.86 -9.88
CA ASP A 116 1.85 -3.30 -8.51
C ASP A 116 2.99 -2.45 -7.95
N TYR A 117 2.74 -1.81 -6.81
CA TYR A 117 3.77 -1.19 -5.98
C TYR A 117 4.30 -2.23 -5.01
N GLU A 118 5.59 -2.54 -5.09
CA GLU A 118 6.26 -3.48 -4.19
C GLU A 118 7.37 -2.77 -3.42
N ALA A 119 7.21 -2.64 -2.11
CA ALA A 119 8.22 -2.04 -1.26
C ALA A 119 9.35 -3.04 -0.97
N PHE A 120 10.57 -2.54 -0.83
CA PHE A 120 11.68 -3.34 -0.35
C PHE A 120 11.61 -3.52 1.17
N GLU A 121 12.32 -4.52 1.67
CA GLU A 121 12.36 -4.80 3.11
C GLU A 121 12.81 -3.56 3.90
N GLY A 122 12.06 -3.26 4.97
CA GLY A 122 12.27 -2.08 5.81
C GLY A 122 11.49 -0.83 5.36
N PHE A 123 10.76 -0.90 4.24
CA PHE A 123 9.93 0.19 3.71
C PHE A 123 8.48 -0.24 3.54
N GLY A 124 7.54 0.66 3.85
CA GLY A 124 6.11 0.47 3.60
C GLY A 124 5.47 1.70 2.99
N PHE A 125 4.47 1.49 2.13
CA PHE A 125 3.61 2.51 1.55
C PHE A 125 2.46 2.84 2.49
N TYR A 126 2.29 4.13 2.80
CA TYR A 126 1.21 4.66 3.63
C TYR A 126 0.19 5.46 2.82
N GLU A 127 0.59 5.89 1.64
CA GLU A 127 -0.29 6.51 0.66
C GLU A 127 0.24 6.21 -0.74
N THR A 128 -0.65 5.94 -1.68
CA THR A 128 -0.32 5.74 -3.10
C THR A 128 -1.23 6.61 -3.95
N HIS A 129 -0.67 7.14 -5.04
CA HIS A 129 -1.41 7.90 -6.03
C HIS A 129 -0.93 7.46 -7.41
N LEU A 130 -1.86 7.03 -8.25
CA LEU A 130 -1.58 6.49 -9.57
C LEU A 130 -2.38 7.24 -10.63
N PHE A 131 -1.68 7.70 -11.66
CA PHE A 131 -2.27 8.17 -12.91
C PHE A 131 -1.92 7.19 -14.02
N ILE A 132 -2.92 6.85 -14.84
CA ILE A 132 -2.78 6.15 -16.12
C ILE A 132 -3.61 6.94 -17.13
N GLY A 133 -3.02 7.36 -18.25
CA GLY A 133 -3.74 8.14 -19.25
C GLY A 133 -3.08 8.12 -20.62
N ASP A 134 -3.73 8.73 -21.61
CA ASP A 134 -3.27 8.87 -22.99
C ASP A 134 -2.36 10.10 -23.23
N GLU A 135 -2.21 10.94 -22.20
CA GLU A 135 -1.32 12.11 -22.19
C GLU A 135 -0.27 11.98 -21.09
N LYS A 136 0.89 12.63 -21.29
CA LYS A 136 2.02 12.61 -20.34
C LYS A 136 1.66 12.98 -18.90
N PHE A 137 0.68 13.86 -18.69
CA PHE A 137 0.23 14.30 -17.36
C PHE A 137 -1.30 14.44 -17.31
N PRO A 138 -1.93 14.30 -16.13
CA PRO A 138 -3.35 14.60 -15.97
C PRO A 138 -3.63 16.09 -16.18
N ARG A 139 -4.88 16.39 -16.58
CA ARG A 139 -5.37 17.76 -16.73
C ARG A 139 -6.29 18.16 -15.57
N LYS A 140 -6.21 19.44 -15.19
CA LYS A 140 -7.21 20.09 -14.34
C LYS A 140 -8.45 20.44 -15.15
N ASN A 141 -9.53 20.82 -14.47
CA ASN A 141 -10.78 21.27 -15.10
C ASN A 141 -10.62 22.47 -16.05
N ASN A 142 -9.57 23.28 -15.88
CA ASN A 142 -9.26 24.42 -16.76
C ASN A 142 -8.40 24.03 -17.99
N GLY A 143 -8.12 22.74 -18.18
CA GLY A 143 -7.32 22.21 -19.28
C GLY A 143 -5.80 22.23 -19.05
N SER A 144 -5.27 22.92 -18.03
CA SER A 144 -3.83 22.90 -17.75
C SER A 144 -3.38 21.57 -17.16
N PHE A 145 -2.15 21.14 -17.45
CA PHE A 145 -1.56 19.95 -16.82
C PHE A 145 -1.36 20.11 -15.31
N THR A 146 -1.30 18.98 -14.60
CA THR A 146 -1.02 18.90 -13.17
C THR A 146 -0.21 17.67 -12.83
N VAL A 147 0.65 17.79 -11.82
CA VAL A 147 1.38 16.67 -11.22
C VAL A 147 1.14 16.58 -9.72
N ALA A 148 0.04 17.15 -9.23
CA ALA A 148 -0.36 17.05 -7.84
C ALA A 148 -0.93 15.63 -7.57
N PRO A 149 -0.34 14.82 -6.67
CA PRO A 149 -0.75 13.44 -6.46
C PRO A 149 -2.23 13.26 -6.11
N GLY A 150 -2.77 14.11 -5.22
CA GLY A 150 -4.20 14.12 -4.87
C GLY A 150 -5.15 14.58 -5.98
N GLN A 151 -4.67 14.73 -7.22
CA GLN A 151 -5.49 14.93 -8.43
C GLN A 151 -5.45 13.72 -9.36
N TYR A 152 -4.75 12.64 -8.99
CA TYR A 152 -4.70 11.42 -9.76
C TYR A 152 -5.98 10.59 -9.52
N PRO A 153 -6.49 9.85 -10.52
CA PRO A 153 -7.78 9.17 -10.40
C PRO A 153 -7.78 8.00 -9.42
N TYR A 154 -6.61 7.41 -9.16
CA TYR A 154 -6.46 6.21 -8.36
C TYR A 154 -5.51 6.48 -7.19
N GLY A 155 -5.81 5.91 -6.03
CA GLY A 155 -4.97 6.04 -4.85
C GLY A 155 -5.60 5.44 -3.61
N ASP A 156 -4.75 5.10 -2.64
CA ASP A 156 -5.15 4.51 -1.36
C ASP A 156 -4.43 5.22 -0.21
N SER A 157 -5.11 5.33 0.93
CA SER A 157 -4.50 5.68 2.21
C SER A 157 -4.41 4.43 3.07
N ILE A 158 -3.20 4.08 3.52
CA ILE A 158 -2.89 2.85 4.25
C ILE A 158 -2.30 3.23 5.62
N PRO A 159 -3.13 3.46 6.66
CA PRO A 159 -2.65 3.97 7.96
C PRO A 159 -1.59 3.11 8.64
N ASP A 160 -1.64 1.80 8.44
CA ASP A 160 -0.72 0.84 9.06
C ASP A 160 0.48 0.49 8.17
N GLY A 161 0.55 1.06 6.95
CA GLY A 161 1.55 0.75 5.95
C GLY A 161 1.36 -0.64 5.31
N THR A 162 1.72 -0.75 4.03
CA THR A 162 1.77 -2.03 3.31
C THR A 162 3.00 -2.12 2.42
N ASP A 163 3.48 -3.32 2.14
CA ASP A 163 4.57 -3.60 1.21
C ASP A 163 4.07 -3.87 -0.21
N LEU A 164 2.75 -4.08 -0.38
CA LEU A 164 2.13 -4.31 -1.67
C LEU A 164 0.83 -3.50 -1.82
N VAL A 165 0.72 -2.78 -2.94
CA VAL A 165 -0.52 -2.14 -3.41
C VAL A 165 -0.71 -2.46 -4.89
N SER A 166 -1.89 -2.94 -5.27
CA SER A 166 -2.20 -3.38 -6.64
C SER A 166 -3.39 -2.62 -7.22
N TYR A 167 -3.24 -2.14 -8.45
CA TYR A 167 -4.31 -1.54 -9.26
C TYR A 167 -4.53 -2.37 -10.53
N SER A 168 -5.78 -2.47 -10.98
CA SER A 168 -6.11 -3.12 -12.24
C SER A 168 -7.24 -2.37 -12.92
N GLU A 169 -6.90 -1.65 -13.97
CA GLU A 169 -7.80 -0.74 -14.68
C GLU A 169 -7.92 -1.16 -16.14
N SER A 170 -9.04 -0.81 -16.79
CA SER A 170 -9.32 -1.23 -18.16
C SER A 170 -9.89 -0.08 -18.99
N GLY A 171 -9.93 -0.26 -20.31
CA GLY A 171 -10.45 0.74 -21.24
C GLY A 171 -9.37 1.64 -21.86
N PHE A 172 -8.09 1.29 -21.71
CA PHE A 172 -7.00 2.00 -22.35
C PHE A 172 -6.78 1.52 -23.79
N SER A 173 -6.41 2.43 -24.68
CA SER A 173 -6.07 2.11 -26.06
C SER A 173 -4.96 3.02 -26.56
N GLY A 174 -4.09 2.48 -27.42
CA GLY A 174 -2.94 3.24 -27.93
C GLY A 174 -1.81 3.27 -26.92
N ASP A 175 -1.05 4.35 -26.92
CA ASP A 175 0.04 4.55 -25.97
C ASP A 175 -0.51 5.13 -24.66
N ILE A 176 0.01 4.65 -23.54
CA ILE A 176 -0.31 5.16 -22.21
C ILE A 176 0.90 5.79 -21.53
N TYR A 177 0.63 6.70 -20.61
CA TYR A 177 1.58 7.28 -19.67
C TYR A 177 1.15 6.94 -18.25
N ILE A 178 2.13 6.74 -17.38
CA ILE A 178 1.91 6.39 -15.98
C ILE A 178 2.65 7.39 -15.09
N ILE A 179 2.01 7.81 -14.00
CA ILE A 179 2.70 8.46 -12.88
C ILE A 179 2.36 7.69 -11.63
N ALA A 180 3.39 7.22 -10.94
CA ALA A 180 3.26 6.46 -9.71
C ALA A 180 3.96 7.20 -8.57
N HIS A 181 3.15 7.73 -7.66
CA HIS A 181 3.58 8.45 -6.46
C HIS A 181 3.23 7.62 -5.22
N SER A 182 4.09 7.65 -4.22
CA SER A 182 3.78 7.11 -2.90
C SER A 182 4.36 7.93 -1.75
N VAL A 183 3.77 7.78 -0.57
CA VAL A 183 4.35 8.18 0.71
C VAL A 183 4.90 6.91 1.36
N VAL A 184 6.20 6.91 1.63
CA VAL A 184 6.95 5.74 2.11
C VAL A 184 7.51 6.05 3.49
N CYS A 185 7.40 5.11 4.42
CA CYS A 185 8.02 5.22 5.74
C CYS A 185 8.87 3.99 6.02
N TYR A 186 9.86 4.16 6.90
CA TYR A 186 10.65 3.04 7.42
C TYR A 186 9.88 2.28 8.50
N TYR A 187 10.07 0.96 8.54
CA TYR A 187 9.65 0.13 9.67
C TYR A 187 10.74 -0.87 10.03
N GLU A 188 10.84 -1.21 11.31
CA GLU A 188 11.54 -2.42 11.74
C GLU A 188 10.51 -3.53 11.92
N LYS A 189 10.79 -4.70 11.37
CA LYS A 189 10.09 -5.91 11.81
C LYS A 189 10.53 -6.17 13.23
N LYS A 190 9.60 -6.27 14.17
CA LYS A 190 9.93 -6.86 15.46
C LYS A 190 10.23 -8.31 15.20
N ASP A 191 11.49 -8.69 15.33
CA ASP A 191 11.83 -10.11 15.47
C ASP A 191 11.06 -10.60 16.69
N ASP A 192 10.15 -11.56 16.49
CA ASP A 192 9.51 -12.25 17.60
C ASP A 192 10.62 -12.81 18.48
N ASP A 193 10.77 -12.22 19.66
CA ASP A 193 11.71 -12.63 20.68
C ASP A 193 11.43 -14.11 20.96
N LYS A 194 12.20 -15.00 20.33
CA LYS A 194 12.23 -16.41 20.68
C LYS A 194 12.74 -16.43 22.12
N GLY A 195 11.80 -16.47 23.05
CA GLY A 195 12.07 -16.58 24.46
C GLY A 195 13.13 -17.66 24.65
N ASP A 196 14.32 -17.23 25.04
CA ASP A 196 15.35 -18.10 25.57
C ASP A 196 14.76 -18.73 26.83
N ASP A 197 14.18 -19.93 26.66
CA ASP A 197 13.82 -20.83 27.75
C ASP A 197 15.12 -21.24 28.45
N LYS A 198 15.55 -20.41 29.40
CA LYS A 198 16.53 -20.81 30.40
C LYS A 198 15.82 -21.81 31.31
N GLY A 199 15.96 -23.08 30.96
CA GLY A 199 15.69 -24.19 31.87
C GLY A 199 16.51 -24.01 33.14
N ASP A 200 15.84 -23.61 34.22
CA ASP A 200 16.38 -23.67 35.57
C ASP A 200 16.42 -25.14 36.01
N GLU A 201 17.61 -25.75 35.99
CA GLU A 201 17.88 -26.97 36.76
C GLU A 201 18.13 -26.59 38.23
N ASN A 202 17.25 -27.04 39.12
CA ASN A 202 17.54 -27.30 40.55
C ASN A 202 16.77 -28.52 41.04
#